data_AF-A0A4C1Z5G2-F1
#
_entry.id   AF-A0A4C1Z5G2-F1
#
_cell.length_a   1.000
_cell.length_b   1.000
_cell.length_c   1.000
_cell.angle_alpha   90.00
_cell.angle_beta   90.00
_cell.angle_gamma   90.00
#
_symmetry.space_group_name_H-M   'P 1'
#
loop_
_entity.id
_entity.type
_entity.pdbx_description
1 polymer ?
#
loop_
_entity_poly.entity_id
_entity_poly.type
_entity_poly.pdbx_seq_one_letter_code
_entity_poly.pdbx_strand_id
1 'polypeptide(L)'
;MIIQHMIFQASSLLLEVKKSFISDKNFDNQRLDELTCIFVAERALKGPVTSERLVTTNVALSLLPDAAYPDDWKTYGEMRQMARFKFGLKTIEDNLPTQTLEQGLDVLEIMRNIHIFVSKYLYNLNNQIFIEKSSNNKHLNSINIKHIANSIRTHGSGIMNTTVNFTYQFLRKKFFTFSQFMYDEHIKSRLIKDLRNFRENSATNGNMYSYKNADKFNKGIRNLGLAEDGQSYLDLFRDLISQIGNAMGYVRMIRSGGRHSCADATVFLPNLDQNKSFKELCEDSGLNITAIEAAENLDNNINNLMSNFTQGTEYFKLLVDVFAPVFRNPKNVHLKNFFIIVPPLTLNFIEHIILAKDKMTKKNKVGAAFSDDGFAMGIAYILRLLDQDSHFESLHWFQSVWKHINNEKSIVEEQKLKGSMQLQQALALTEKKLKILEEEFQLLYYSLTSARIFFR
;
A
#
# COMPACT_ATOMS: atom_id res chain seq x y z
N MET A 1 51.19 7.62 -1.48
CA MET A 1 50.12 8.26 -0.68
C MET A 1 48.76 7.56 -0.83
N ILE A 2 48.27 7.27 -2.04
CA ILE A 2 46.99 6.58 -2.28
C ILE A 2 46.97 5.12 -1.76
N ILE A 3 48.04 4.36 -1.99
CA ILE A 3 48.15 2.96 -1.52
C ILE A 3 48.07 2.88 0.02
N GLN A 4 48.77 3.76 0.73
CA GLN A 4 48.73 3.82 2.19
C GLN A 4 47.33 4.20 2.72
N HIS A 5 46.61 5.09 2.02
CA HIS A 5 45.24 5.44 2.36
C HIS A 5 44.26 4.25 2.18
N MET A 6 44.42 3.47 1.12
CA MET A 6 43.59 2.27 0.90
C MET A 6 43.90 1.14 1.88
N ILE A 7 45.17 0.95 2.26
CA ILE A 7 45.55 0.01 3.33
C ILE A 7 44.92 0.43 4.65
N PHE A 8 44.91 1.73 4.96
CA PHE A 8 44.29 2.26 6.16
C PHE A 8 42.78 2.01 6.16
N GLN A 9 42.08 2.26 5.04
CA GLN A 9 40.66 1.96 4.91
C GLN A 9 40.36 0.46 5.04
N ALA A 10 41.10 -0.40 4.34
CA ALA A 10 40.94 -1.85 4.43
C ALA A 10 41.21 -2.39 5.84
N SER A 11 42.23 -1.85 6.53
CA SER A 11 42.56 -2.22 7.91
C SER A 11 41.50 -1.74 8.90
N SER A 12 40.90 -0.55 8.67
CA SER A 12 39.83 -0.02 9.50
C SER A 12 38.55 -0.84 9.39
N LEU A 13 38.17 -1.25 8.18
CA LEU A 13 37.00 -2.10 7.93
C LEU A 13 37.18 -3.50 8.55
N LEU A 14 38.37 -4.10 8.41
CA LEU A 14 38.70 -5.36 9.07
C LEU A 14 38.63 -5.26 10.60
N LEU A 15 39.01 -4.11 11.17
CA LEU A 15 38.93 -3.88 12.61
C LEU A 15 37.47 -3.77 13.09
N GLU A 16 36.57 -3.18 12.29
CA GLU A 16 35.13 -3.14 12.59
C GLU A 16 34.49 -4.53 12.53
N VAL A 17 34.80 -5.30 11.49
CA VAL A 17 34.35 -6.71 11.36
C VAL A 17 34.87 -7.53 12.54
N LYS A 18 36.15 -7.38 12.91
CA LYS A 18 36.70 -8.07 14.08
C LYS A 18 35.97 -7.72 15.38
N LYS A 19 35.58 -6.47 15.57
CA LYS A 19 34.81 -6.04 16.75
C LYS A 19 33.40 -6.65 16.79
N SER A 20 32.73 -6.78 15.63
CA SER A 20 31.41 -7.41 15.58
C SER A 20 31.48 -8.88 15.99
N PHE A 21 32.50 -9.61 15.54
CA PHE A 21 32.73 -11.01 15.93
C PHE A 21 33.07 -11.20 17.42
N ILE A 22 33.83 -10.28 18.03
CA ILE A 22 34.23 -10.36 19.45
C ILE A 22 33.08 -9.97 20.40
N SER A 23 32.13 -9.16 19.94
CA SER A 23 31.01 -8.66 20.76
C SER A 23 29.91 -9.71 21.04
N ASP A 24 29.93 -10.82 20.31
CA ASP A 24 28.90 -11.86 20.37
C ASP A 24 29.25 -12.92 21.44
N LYS A 25 28.39 -13.12 22.44
CA LYS A 25 28.72 -13.89 23.66
C LYS A 25 28.68 -15.41 23.52
N ASN A 26 28.23 -15.93 22.38
CA ASN A 26 28.18 -17.37 22.09
C ASN A 26 29.32 -17.73 21.12
N PHE A 27 30.48 -18.04 21.69
CA PHE A 27 31.65 -18.51 20.93
C PHE A 27 31.52 -20.02 20.66
N ASP A 28 31.00 -20.37 19.49
CA ASP A 28 31.10 -21.74 18.93
C ASP A 28 32.42 -21.93 18.17
N ASN A 29 32.93 -23.17 18.15
CA ASN A 29 34.22 -23.52 17.51
C ASN A 29 34.32 -23.14 16.03
N GLN A 30 33.20 -23.07 15.28
CA GLN A 30 33.20 -22.62 13.87
C GLN A 30 33.62 -21.14 13.70
N ARG A 31 33.32 -20.28 14.68
CA ARG A 31 33.68 -18.86 14.64
C ARG A 31 35.16 -18.60 14.99
N LEU A 32 35.86 -19.61 15.53
CA LEU A 32 37.29 -19.53 15.82
C LEU A 32 38.11 -19.51 14.52
N ASP A 33 37.74 -20.34 13.54
CA ASP A 33 38.41 -20.41 12.24
C ASP A 33 38.19 -19.12 11.43
N GLU A 34 36.98 -18.54 11.51
CA GLU A 34 36.63 -17.25 10.93
C GLU A 34 37.43 -16.09 11.54
N LEU A 35 37.53 -16.05 12.87
CA LEU A 35 38.35 -15.06 13.56
C LEU A 35 39.83 -15.21 13.19
N THR A 36 40.31 -16.45 13.06
CA THR A 36 41.68 -16.76 12.64
C THR A 36 41.96 -16.23 11.22
N CYS A 37 41.03 -16.41 10.30
CA CYS A 37 41.11 -15.86 8.94
C CYS A 37 41.16 -14.32 8.94
N ILE A 38 40.34 -13.66 9.76
CA ILE A 38 40.37 -12.19 9.94
C ILE A 38 41.72 -11.73 10.50
N PHE A 39 42.29 -12.44 11.47
CA PHE A 39 43.61 -12.14 12.02
C PHE A 39 44.73 -12.29 10.99
N VAL A 40 44.66 -13.32 10.13
CA VAL A 40 45.62 -13.54 9.04
C VAL A 40 45.53 -12.40 8.01
N ALA A 41 44.32 -12.01 7.61
CA ALA A 41 44.08 -10.88 6.69
C ALA A 41 44.60 -9.55 7.27
N GLU A 42 44.34 -9.28 8.56
CA GLU A 42 44.82 -8.09 9.27
C GLU A 42 46.36 -8.04 9.33
N ARG A 43 47.00 -9.18 9.61
CA ARG A 43 48.47 -9.26 9.73
C ARG A 43 49.16 -9.13 8.38
N ALA A 44 48.55 -9.61 7.30
CA ALA A 44 49.05 -9.45 5.94
C ALA A 44 49.03 -7.97 5.49
N LEU A 45 47.97 -7.23 5.84
CA LEU A 45 47.78 -5.81 5.49
C LEU A 45 48.62 -4.82 6.33
N LYS A 46 49.06 -5.20 7.54
CA LYS A 46 49.88 -4.34 8.42
C LYS A 46 51.33 -4.11 7.97
N GLY A 47 51.78 -4.72 6.87
CA GLY A 47 53.15 -4.51 6.36
C GLY A 47 53.17 -4.08 4.89
N PRO A 48 54.35 -4.11 4.24
CA PRO A 48 54.51 -3.61 2.88
C PRO A 48 53.61 -4.39 1.91
N VAL A 49 53.01 -3.68 0.95
CA VAL A 49 52.12 -4.30 -0.05
C VAL A 49 52.96 -5.09 -1.04
N THR A 50 53.02 -6.40 -0.84
CA THR A 50 53.59 -7.35 -1.80
C THR A 50 52.49 -8.20 -2.41
N SER A 51 52.74 -8.76 -3.59
CA SER A 51 51.80 -9.65 -4.27
C SER A 51 51.41 -10.85 -3.40
N GLU A 52 52.35 -11.43 -2.64
CA GLU A 52 52.03 -12.58 -1.77
C GLU A 52 51.11 -12.19 -0.61
N ARG A 53 51.29 -10.99 -0.04
CA ARG A 53 50.43 -10.50 1.06
C ARG A 53 49.02 -10.22 0.57
N LEU A 54 48.88 -9.65 -0.63
CA LEU A 54 47.56 -9.43 -1.24
C LEU A 54 46.84 -10.75 -1.53
N VAL A 55 47.56 -11.75 -2.06
CA VAL A 55 47.01 -13.09 -2.25
C VAL A 55 46.62 -13.73 -0.92
N THR A 56 47.45 -13.59 0.12
CA THR A 56 47.18 -14.12 1.46
C THR A 56 45.93 -13.47 2.08
N THR A 57 45.77 -12.15 1.96
CA THR A 57 44.57 -11.43 2.40
C THR A 57 43.33 -11.91 1.64
N ASN A 58 43.42 -12.09 0.32
CA ASN A 58 42.29 -12.55 -0.48
C ASN A 58 41.87 -13.98 -0.14
N VAL A 59 42.84 -14.89 0.02
CA VAL A 59 42.57 -16.28 0.41
C VAL A 59 41.95 -16.33 1.80
N ALA A 60 42.50 -15.59 2.77
CA ALA A 60 41.95 -15.55 4.12
C ALA A 60 40.51 -14.99 4.16
N LEU A 61 40.22 -13.95 3.37
CA LEU A 61 38.86 -13.39 3.29
C LEU A 61 37.88 -14.32 2.54
N SER A 62 38.34 -15.07 1.54
CA SER A 62 37.49 -16.01 0.79
C SER A 62 37.06 -17.24 1.60
N LEU A 63 37.71 -17.50 2.73
CA LEU A 63 37.38 -18.60 3.64
C LEU A 63 36.35 -18.21 4.71
N LEU A 64 35.91 -16.94 4.73
CA LEU A 64 34.81 -16.50 5.59
C LEU A 64 33.49 -16.94 4.92
N PRO A 65 32.63 -17.73 5.60
CA PRO A 65 31.36 -18.15 5.03
C PRO A 65 30.42 -16.95 4.83
N ASP A 66 29.63 -16.99 3.75
CA ASP A 66 28.71 -15.92 3.30
C ASP A 66 27.63 -15.52 4.33
N ALA A 67 27.50 -16.25 5.44
CA ALA A 67 26.48 -16.03 6.48
C ALA A 67 26.66 -14.73 7.30
N ALA A 68 27.74 -13.97 7.08
CA ALA A 68 27.98 -12.68 7.72
C ALA A 68 27.78 -11.47 6.80
N TYR A 69 27.40 -11.69 5.54
CA TYR A 69 27.30 -10.64 4.54
C TYR A 69 25.84 -10.26 4.29
N PRO A 70 25.49 -8.96 4.28
CA PRO A 70 24.15 -8.52 3.93
C PRO A 70 23.85 -8.98 2.49
N ASP A 71 22.80 -9.79 2.29
CA ASP A 71 22.30 -10.24 0.98
C ASP A 71 21.87 -9.04 0.12
N ASP A 72 22.84 -8.34 -0.48
CA ASP A 72 22.62 -7.24 -1.39
C ASP A 72 23.48 -7.41 -2.63
N TRP A 73 22.99 -8.26 -3.53
CA TRP A 73 23.57 -8.52 -4.85
C TRP A 73 23.91 -7.23 -5.61
N LYS A 74 23.17 -6.14 -5.36
CA LYS A 74 23.38 -4.85 -6.02
C LYS A 74 24.64 -4.16 -5.52
N THR A 75 24.86 -4.14 -4.21
CA THR A 75 26.09 -3.59 -3.61
C THR A 75 27.32 -4.38 -4.06
N TYR A 76 27.25 -5.71 -4.09
CA TYR A 76 28.34 -6.54 -4.59
C TYR A 76 28.60 -6.33 -6.08
N GLY A 77 27.55 -6.22 -6.90
CA GLY A 77 27.66 -5.90 -8.32
C GLY A 77 28.33 -4.55 -8.58
N GLU A 78 27.96 -3.51 -7.84
CA GLU A 78 28.57 -2.18 -7.94
C GLU A 78 30.05 -2.19 -7.51
N MET A 79 30.37 -2.88 -6.41
CA MET A 79 31.75 -3.05 -5.95
C MET A 79 32.61 -3.78 -6.98
N ARG A 80 32.07 -4.84 -7.60
CA ARG A 80 32.74 -5.55 -8.70
C ARG A 80 32.99 -4.65 -9.90
N GLN A 81 31.98 -3.90 -10.33
CA GLN A 81 32.12 -3.02 -11.49
C GLN A 81 33.19 -1.95 -11.21
N MET A 82 33.22 -1.40 -10.00
CA MET A 82 34.28 -0.48 -9.55
C MET A 82 35.66 -1.15 -9.49
N ALA A 83 35.75 -2.38 -8.98
CA ALA A 83 37.01 -3.13 -8.90
C ALA A 83 37.58 -3.44 -10.28
N ARG A 84 36.72 -3.81 -11.23
CA ARG A 84 37.09 -4.04 -12.63
C ARG A 84 37.54 -2.75 -13.31
N PHE A 85 36.78 -1.67 -13.15
CA PHE A 85 37.07 -0.39 -13.79
C PHE A 85 38.36 0.28 -13.27
N LYS A 86 38.58 0.27 -11.95
CA LYS A 86 39.73 0.96 -11.32
C LYS A 86 40.99 0.11 -11.19
N PHE A 87 40.85 -1.20 -11.00
CA PHE A 87 41.98 -2.08 -10.70
C PHE A 87 42.17 -3.20 -11.72
N GLY A 88 41.32 -3.30 -12.75
CA GLY A 88 41.40 -4.36 -13.76
C GLY A 88 41.11 -5.76 -13.21
N LEU A 89 40.57 -5.86 -12.00
CA LEU A 89 40.34 -7.13 -11.31
C LEU A 89 39.14 -7.85 -11.94
N LYS A 90 39.36 -9.11 -12.35
CA LYS A 90 38.27 -10.05 -12.65
C LYS A 90 37.90 -10.77 -11.37
N THR A 91 36.77 -10.40 -10.79
CA THR A 91 36.18 -11.12 -9.65
C THR A 91 35.29 -12.26 -10.14
N ILE A 92 34.94 -13.19 -9.26
CA ILE A 92 33.92 -14.24 -9.47
C ILE A 92 32.57 -13.58 -9.80
N GLU A 93 31.56 -14.29 -10.33
CA GLU A 93 30.20 -13.75 -10.50
C GLU A 93 29.37 -13.80 -9.19
N ASP A 94 28.50 -12.82 -9.00
CA ASP A 94 27.59 -12.70 -7.84
C ASP A 94 26.39 -13.55 -8.24
N ASN A 95 26.49 -14.86 -8.06
CA ASN A 95 25.31 -15.74 -8.18
C ASN A 95 24.38 -15.57 -6.96
N LEU A 96 24.35 -14.36 -6.40
CA LEU A 96 23.53 -14.01 -5.26
C LEU A 96 22.08 -13.84 -5.74
N PRO A 97 21.11 -14.37 -4.99
CA PRO A 97 19.71 -14.18 -5.33
C PRO A 97 19.38 -12.68 -5.37
N THR A 98 18.49 -12.27 -6.28
CA THR A 98 18.04 -10.88 -6.46
C THR A 98 17.27 -10.29 -5.27
N GLN A 99 17.27 -10.98 -4.12
CA GLN A 99 16.66 -10.55 -2.88
C GLN A 99 17.49 -9.44 -2.26
N THR A 100 16.82 -8.37 -1.85
CA THR A 100 17.40 -7.26 -1.08
C THR A 100 17.05 -7.45 0.39
N LEU A 101 17.89 -6.97 1.32
CA LEU A 101 17.70 -7.01 2.79
C LEU A 101 16.36 -6.49 3.34
N GLU A 102 15.53 -5.81 2.53
CA GLU A 102 14.15 -5.49 2.90
C GLU A 102 13.31 -6.78 2.96
N GLN A 103 13.45 -7.54 4.05
CA GLN A 103 12.61 -8.68 4.44
C GLN A 103 11.19 -8.20 4.75
N GLY A 104 10.39 -7.99 3.69
CA GLY A 104 8.95 -7.76 3.78
C GLY A 104 8.15 -9.02 3.48
N LEU A 105 6.84 -8.99 3.82
CA LEU A 105 5.88 -10.01 3.40
C LEU A 105 5.86 -10.13 1.86
N ASP A 106 6.05 -11.35 1.35
CA ASP A 106 6.09 -11.60 -0.08
C ASP A 106 4.69 -11.47 -0.71
N VAL A 107 4.62 -10.85 -1.89
CA VAL A 107 3.41 -10.75 -2.73
C VAL A 107 2.72 -12.10 -2.89
N LEU A 108 3.45 -13.21 -3.07
CA LEU A 108 2.85 -14.52 -3.22
C LEU A 108 2.12 -15.00 -1.96
N GLU A 109 2.65 -14.69 -0.78
CA GLU A 109 2.00 -15.03 0.49
C GLU A 109 0.75 -14.18 0.70
N ILE A 110 0.85 -12.87 0.42
CA ILE A 110 -0.28 -11.94 0.49
C ILE A 110 -1.39 -12.37 -0.47
N MET A 111 -1.04 -12.71 -1.71
CA MET A 111 -1.96 -13.16 -2.75
C MET A 111 -2.74 -14.41 -2.31
N ARG A 112 -2.04 -15.43 -1.79
CA ARG A 112 -2.67 -16.66 -1.29
C ARG A 112 -3.60 -16.40 -0.10
N ASN A 113 -3.23 -15.44 0.74
CA ASN A 113 -3.94 -15.10 1.97
C ASN A 113 -4.65 -13.73 1.91
N ILE A 114 -5.12 -13.32 0.72
CA ILE A 114 -5.67 -11.97 0.51
C ILE A 114 -6.80 -11.63 1.48
N HIS A 115 -7.64 -12.62 1.83
CA HIS A 115 -8.74 -12.48 2.78
C HIS A 115 -8.28 -12.12 4.20
N ILE A 116 -7.12 -12.63 4.63
CA ILE A 116 -6.49 -12.28 5.90
C ILE A 116 -5.87 -10.89 5.79
N PHE A 117 -5.15 -10.64 4.69
CA PHE A 117 -4.42 -9.40 4.46
C PHE A 117 -5.35 -8.17 4.53
N VAL A 118 -6.41 -8.14 3.71
CA VAL A 118 -7.34 -7.00 3.65
C VAL A 118 -8.15 -6.78 4.94
N SER A 119 -8.21 -7.79 5.81
CA SER A 119 -8.89 -7.74 7.10
C SER A 119 -7.95 -7.27 8.21
N LYS A 120 -6.67 -7.68 8.18
CA LYS A 120 -5.65 -7.37 9.20
C LYS A 120 -4.84 -6.12 8.90
N TYR A 121 -4.81 -5.63 7.67
CA TYR A 121 -4.06 -4.44 7.29
C TYR A 121 -5.00 -3.29 6.91
N LEU A 122 -4.56 -2.08 7.19
CA LEU A 122 -5.22 -0.84 6.84
C LEU A 122 -4.45 -0.15 5.72
N TYR A 123 -5.19 0.27 4.70
CA TYR A 123 -4.63 0.99 3.57
C TYR A 123 -4.57 2.50 3.85
N ASN A 124 -3.42 3.10 3.55
CA ASN A 124 -3.28 4.55 3.46
C ASN A 124 -3.08 4.95 1.99
N LEU A 125 -4.03 5.75 1.48
CA LEU A 125 -4.13 6.15 0.08
C LEU A 125 -2.98 7.04 -0.37
N ASN A 126 -2.54 7.93 0.52
CA ASN A 126 -1.58 9.00 0.24
C ASN A 126 -0.17 8.43 0.14
N ASN A 127 0.24 7.66 1.15
CA ASN A 127 1.56 7.08 1.23
C ASN A 127 1.69 5.77 0.44
N GLN A 128 0.57 5.22 -0.05
CA GLN A 128 0.50 3.89 -0.67
C GLN A 128 1.22 2.85 0.18
N ILE A 129 0.78 2.73 1.43
CA ILE A 129 1.32 1.81 2.42
C ILE A 129 0.17 1.05 3.09
N PHE A 130 0.39 -0.23 3.35
CA PHE A 130 -0.46 -1.03 4.24
C PHE A 130 0.19 -1.14 5.60
N ILE A 131 -0.59 -1.02 6.66
CA ILE A 131 -0.10 -1.11 8.04
C ILE A 131 -0.96 -2.10 8.80
N GLU A 132 -0.31 -3.01 9.51
CA GLU A 132 -0.98 -4.02 10.33
C GLU A 132 -1.82 -3.36 11.44
N LYS A 133 -3.08 -3.80 11.63
CA LYS A 133 -4.00 -3.26 12.65
C LYS A 133 -3.51 -3.50 14.07
N SER A 134 -2.93 -4.67 14.30
CA SER A 134 -2.47 -5.10 15.62
C SER A 134 -1.45 -6.21 15.43
N SER A 135 -0.37 -6.13 16.19
CA SER A 135 0.65 -7.17 16.25
C SER A 135 0.87 -7.59 17.69
N ASN A 136 1.25 -8.85 17.90
CA ASN A 136 1.78 -9.31 19.18
C ASN A 136 3.23 -8.79 19.40
N ASN A 137 3.87 -8.31 18.34
CA ASN A 137 5.21 -7.74 18.38
C ASN A 137 5.19 -6.29 18.85
N LYS A 138 6.36 -5.77 19.26
CA LYS A 138 6.54 -4.35 19.64
C LYS A 138 6.35 -3.38 18.47
N HIS A 139 6.37 -3.89 17.25
CA HIS A 139 6.28 -3.13 16.01
C HIS A 139 5.15 -3.68 15.14
N LEU A 140 4.54 -2.81 14.34
CA LEU A 140 3.54 -3.19 13.34
C LEU A 140 4.25 -3.43 12.01
N ASN A 141 3.84 -4.48 11.30
CA ASN A 141 4.33 -4.71 9.95
C ASN A 141 3.76 -3.67 8.98
N SER A 142 4.58 -3.26 8.02
CA SER A 142 4.16 -2.34 6.96
C SER A 142 4.58 -2.83 5.59
N ILE A 143 3.72 -2.64 4.59
CA ILE A 143 3.95 -3.07 3.21
C ILE A 143 3.90 -1.85 2.31
N ASN A 144 5.02 -1.57 1.64
CA ASN A 144 5.19 -0.42 0.76
C ASN A 144 5.43 -0.88 -0.69
N ILE A 145 5.55 0.08 -1.60
CA ILE A 145 5.78 -0.17 -3.03
C ILE A 145 7.10 -0.93 -3.28
N LYS A 146 8.13 -0.71 -2.46
CA LYS A 146 9.44 -1.35 -2.61
C LYS A 146 9.36 -2.85 -2.34
N HIS A 147 8.67 -3.27 -1.27
CA HIS A 147 8.46 -4.70 -0.98
C HIS A 147 7.79 -5.42 -2.17
N ILE A 148 6.77 -4.79 -2.75
CA ILE A 148 6.08 -5.32 -3.93
C ILE A 148 7.01 -5.36 -5.16
N ALA A 149 7.80 -4.31 -5.39
CA ALA A 149 8.77 -4.28 -6.49
C ALA A 149 9.86 -5.35 -6.32
N ASN A 150 10.32 -5.60 -5.09
CA ASN A 150 11.28 -6.67 -4.77
C ASN A 150 10.67 -8.04 -5.09
N SER A 151 9.44 -8.33 -4.65
CA SER A 151 8.74 -9.57 -5.00
C SER A 151 8.56 -9.74 -6.52
N ILE A 152 8.25 -8.67 -7.25
CA ILE A 152 8.13 -8.72 -8.72
C ILE A 152 9.50 -8.98 -9.38
N ARG A 153 10.60 -8.42 -8.85
CA ARG A 153 11.95 -8.71 -9.34
C ARG A 153 12.36 -10.16 -9.09
N THR A 154 11.96 -10.74 -7.96
CA THR A 154 12.27 -12.13 -7.61
C THR A 154 11.45 -13.14 -8.44
N HIS A 155 10.14 -12.91 -8.58
CA HIS A 155 9.21 -13.90 -9.17
C HIS A 155 8.79 -13.58 -10.61
N GLY A 156 9.20 -12.43 -11.14
CA GLY A 156 8.85 -11.96 -12.48
C GLY A 156 7.51 -11.19 -12.54
N SER A 157 7.32 -10.45 -13.63
CA SER A 157 6.13 -9.62 -13.87
C SER A 157 4.83 -10.42 -13.97
N GLY A 158 4.89 -11.72 -14.29
CA GLY A 158 3.73 -12.61 -14.37
C GLY A 158 2.92 -12.73 -13.07
N ILE A 159 3.54 -12.47 -11.90
CA ILE A 159 2.81 -12.48 -10.62
C ILE A 159 1.75 -11.38 -10.53
N MET A 160 1.92 -10.28 -11.26
CA MET A 160 1.00 -9.15 -11.23
C MET A 160 -0.38 -9.57 -11.73
N ASN A 161 -0.45 -10.20 -12.91
CA ASN A 161 -1.69 -10.69 -13.50
C ASN A 161 -2.34 -11.76 -12.61
N THR A 162 -1.53 -12.65 -12.05
CA THR A 162 -2.01 -13.69 -11.13
C THR A 162 -2.62 -13.06 -9.87
N THR A 163 -1.99 -12.04 -9.31
CA THR A 163 -2.46 -11.34 -8.12
C THR A 163 -3.77 -10.58 -8.37
N VAL A 164 -3.90 -9.95 -9.53
CA VAL A 164 -5.17 -9.32 -9.96
C VAL A 164 -6.28 -10.37 -10.09
N ASN A 165 -5.98 -11.57 -10.61
CA ASN A 165 -6.95 -12.66 -10.69
C ASN A 165 -7.39 -13.17 -9.31
N PHE A 166 -6.47 -13.39 -8.37
CA PHE A 166 -6.83 -13.73 -6.98
C PHE A 166 -7.67 -12.64 -6.32
N THR A 167 -7.36 -11.37 -6.61
CA THR A 167 -8.15 -10.23 -6.14
C THR A 167 -9.56 -10.24 -6.73
N TYR A 168 -9.70 -10.53 -8.03
CA TYR A 168 -11.00 -10.72 -8.68
C TYR A 168 -11.82 -11.82 -7.99
N GLN A 169 -11.22 -12.98 -7.72
CA GLN A 169 -11.90 -14.09 -7.03
C GLN A 169 -12.35 -13.71 -5.62
N PHE A 170 -11.50 -12.98 -4.88
CA PHE A 170 -11.84 -12.46 -3.56
C PHE A 170 -13.01 -11.45 -3.64
N LEU A 171 -12.92 -10.49 -4.55
CA LEU A 171 -13.96 -9.48 -4.77
C LEU A 171 -15.29 -10.13 -5.10
N ARG A 172 -15.33 -11.14 -5.98
CA ARG A 172 -16.55 -11.88 -6.31
C ARG A 172 -17.26 -12.43 -5.06
N LYS A 173 -16.51 -12.99 -4.11
CA LYS A 173 -17.07 -13.50 -2.84
C LYS A 173 -17.61 -12.37 -1.97
N LYS A 174 -16.86 -11.27 -1.83
CA LYS A 174 -17.30 -10.10 -1.04
C LYS A 174 -18.51 -9.39 -1.65
N PHE A 175 -18.57 -9.37 -2.97
CA PHE A 175 -19.68 -8.83 -3.74
C PHE A 175 -20.97 -9.62 -3.59
N PHE A 176 -20.88 -10.93 -3.40
CA PHE A 176 -22.03 -11.75 -3.03
C PHE A 176 -22.59 -11.32 -1.66
N THR A 177 -21.74 -11.21 -0.63
CA THR A 177 -22.14 -10.71 0.70
C THR A 177 -22.70 -9.28 0.64
N PHE A 178 -22.09 -8.42 -0.17
CA PHE A 178 -22.56 -7.05 -0.40
C PHE A 178 -23.97 -7.03 -0.99
N SER A 179 -24.22 -7.85 -2.02
CA SER A 179 -25.54 -7.96 -2.63
C SER A 179 -26.58 -8.52 -1.66
N GLN A 180 -26.23 -9.51 -0.85
CA GLN A 180 -27.11 -10.04 0.20
C GLN A 180 -27.49 -8.97 1.22
N PHE A 181 -26.53 -8.18 1.68
CA PHE A 181 -26.79 -7.08 2.62
C PHE A 181 -27.76 -6.03 2.03
N MET A 182 -27.55 -5.64 0.77
CA MET A 182 -28.42 -4.68 0.08
C MET A 182 -29.81 -5.24 -0.24
N TYR A 183 -29.95 -6.57 -0.31
CA TYR A 183 -31.21 -7.25 -0.55
C TYR A 183 -32.06 -7.43 0.72
N ASP A 184 -31.44 -7.39 1.90
CA ASP A 184 -32.12 -7.51 3.19
C ASP A 184 -33.28 -6.51 3.31
N GLU A 185 -34.48 -7.01 3.65
CA GLU A 185 -35.70 -6.21 3.69
C GLU A 185 -35.65 -5.10 4.76
N HIS A 186 -34.95 -5.30 5.88
CA HIS A 186 -34.78 -4.26 6.90
C HIS A 186 -33.90 -3.10 6.41
N ILE A 187 -32.91 -3.38 5.56
CA ILE A 187 -32.05 -2.35 4.95
C ILE A 187 -32.80 -1.68 3.78
N LYS A 188 -33.29 -2.49 2.84
CA LYS A 188 -33.97 -2.04 1.62
C LYS A 188 -35.18 -1.16 1.91
N SER A 189 -36.05 -1.56 2.85
CA SER A 189 -37.24 -0.77 3.21
C SER A 189 -36.88 0.62 3.77
N ARG A 190 -35.81 0.71 4.58
CA ARG A 190 -35.32 1.98 5.13
C ARG A 190 -34.69 2.87 4.07
N LEU A 191 -33.89 2.31 3.16
CA LEU A 191 -33.33 3.06 2.04
C LEU A 191 -34.42 3.65 1.13
N ILE A 192 -35.48 2.88 0.86
CA ILE A 192 -36.63 3.38 0.08
C ILE A 192 -37.35 4.50 0.84
N LYS A 193 -37.53 4.37 2.16
CA LYS A 193 -38.14 5.42 2.99
C LYS A 193 -37.32 6.70 2.99
N ASP A 194 -36.00 6.59 3.14
CA ASP A 194 -35.09 7.75 3.12
C ASP A 194 -35.03 8.41 1.73
N LEU A 195 -35.05 7.62 0.66
CA LEU A 195 -35.13 8.12 -0.71
C LEU A 195 -36.44 8.89 -0.96
N ARG A 196 -37.58 8.40 -0.45
CA ARG A 196 -38.88 9.11 -0.56
C ARG A 196 -38.82 10.43 0.20
N ASN A 197 -38.35 10.41 1.44
CA ASN A 197 -38.17 11.60 2.27
C ASN A 197 -37.26 12.64 1.60
N PHE A 198 -36.16 12.20 0.98
CA PHE A 198 -35.27 13.08 0.21
C PHE A 198 -35.99 13.75 -0.97
N ARG A 199 -36.78 12.99 -1.74
CA ARG A 199 -37.54 13.53 -2.89
C ARG A 199 -38.65 14.48 -2.46
N GLU A 200 -39.35 14.19 -1.37
CA GLU A 200 -40.43 15.02 -0.85
C GLU A 200 -39.91 16.35 -0.27
N ASN A 201 -38.75 16.31 0.40
CA ASN A 201 -38.15 17.49 1.03
C ASN A 201 -37.10 18.19 0.18
N SER A 202 -36.93 17.79 -1.09
CA SER A 202 -35.88 18.30 -1.97
C SER A 202 -36.07 19.81 -2.25
N ALA A 203 -37.31 20.25 -2.46
CA ALA A 203 -37.67 21.65 -2.68
C ALA A 203 -37.41 22.55 -1.45
N THR A 204 -37.63 22.03 -0.23
CA THR A 204 -37.56 22.81 1.01
C THR A 204 -36.14 22.89 1.58
N ASN A 205 -35.33 21.84 1.41
CA ASN A 205 -33.98 21.75 1.96
C ASN A 205 -32.86 22.06 0.94
N GLY A 206 -33.20 22.58 -0.24
CA GLY A 206 -32.22 22.90 -1.29
C GLY A 206 -31.53 21.66 -1.87
N ASN A 207 -32.29 20.57 -2.07
CA ASN A 207 -31.81 19.27 -2.57
C ASN A 207 -30.68 18.63 -1.75
N MET A 208 -30.49 19.00 -0.48
CA MET A 208 -29.49 18.40 0.39
C MET A 208 -30.05 17.22 1.20
N TYR A 209 -29.29 16.12 1.25
CA TYR A 209 -29.60 15.00 2.12
C TYR A 209 -29.39 15.38 3.59
N SER A 210 -30.43 15.28 4.42
CA SER A 210 -30.37 15.74 5.81
C SER A 210 -29.46 14.90 6.70
N TYR A 211 -28.53 15.56 7.40
CA TYR A 211 -27.70 14.95 8.45
C TYR A 211 -28.52 14.19 9.50
N LYS A 212 -29.66 14.76 9.93
CA LYS A 212 -30.54 14.13 10.93
C LYS A 212 -31.16 12.82 10.43
N ASN A 213 -31.39 12.68 9.12
CA ASN A 213 -31.91 11.43 8.56
C ASN A 213 -30.81 10.35 8.56
N ALA A 214 -29.57 10.71 8.22
CA ALA A 214 -28.44 9.77 8.28
C ALA A 214 -28.19 9.26 9.72
N ASP A 215 -28.25 10.15 10.72
CA ASP A 215 -28.14 9.78 12.14
C ASP A 215 -29.29 8.87 12.61
N LYS A 216 -30.53 9.19 12.22
CA LYS A 216 -31.71 8.34 12.49
C LYS A 216 -31.57 6.96 11.87
N PHE A 217 -31.00 6.85 10.66
CA PHE A 217 -30.75 5.58 10.00
C PHE A 217 -29.76 4.72 10.81
N ASN A 218 -28.63 5.31 11.25
CA ASN A 218 -27.64 4.62 12.11
C ASN A 218 -28.25 4.11 13.42
N LYS A 219 -28.99 4.97 14.13
CA LYS A 219 -29.71 4.61 15.36
C LYS A 219 -30.73 3.49 15.12
N GLY A 220 -31.48 3.60 14.03
CA GLY A 220 -32.44 2.58 13.62
C GLY A 220 -31.77 1.22 13.40
N ILE A 221 -30.57 1.17 12.79
CA ILE A 221 -29.87 -0.11 12.53
C ILE A 221 -29.33 -0.71 13.83
N ARG A 222 -28.79 0.10 14.73
CA ARG A 222 -28.35 -0.38 16.06
C ARG A 222 -29.48 -1.06 16.84
N ASN A 223 -30.72 -0.61 16.66
CA ASN A 223 -31.89 -1.21 17.30
C ASN A 223 -32.30 -2.58 16.72
N LEU A 224 -31.77 -3.00 15.56
CA LEU A 224 -32.06 -4.32 14.98
C LEU A 224 -31.29 -5.46 15.67
N GLY A 225 -30.30 -5.11 16.51
CA GLY A 225 -29.44 -6.07 17.19
C GLY A 225 -27.96 -5.79 16.93
N LEU A 226 -27.13 -6.22 17.87
CA LEU A 226 -25.67 -6.21 17.77
C LEU A 226 -25.19 -7.65 17.58
N ALA A 227 -24.11 -7.82 16.82
CA ALA A 227 -23.38 -9.06 16.73
C ALA A 227 -22.71 -9.42 18.07
N GLU A 228 -22.19 -10.64 18.20
CA GLU A 228 -21.56 -11.15 19.43
C GLU A 228 -20.40 -10.28 19.93
N ASP A 229 -19.74 -9.56 19.02
CA ASP A 229 -18.63 -8.64 19.29
C ASP A 229 -19.08 -7.19 19.56
N GLY A 230 -20.38 -6.94 19.60
CA GLY A 230 -20.97 -5.62 19.82
C GLY A 230 -21.06 -4.75 18.56
N GLN A 231 -20.73 -5.27 17.37
CA GLN A 231 -20.86 -4.54 16.12
C GLN A 231 -22.30 -4.48 15.62
N SER A 232 -22.71 -3.34 15.09
CA SER A 232 -23.99 -3.24 14.39
C SER A 232 -23.89 -3.83 12.98
N TYR A 233 -25.02 -4.17 12.38
CA TYR A 233 -25.07 -4.58 10.96
C TYR A 233 -24.39 -3.56 10.02
N LEU A 234 -24.45 -2.28 10.34
CA LEU A 234 -23.81 -1.24 9.54
C LEU A 234 -22.29 -1.21 9.73
N ASP A 235 -21.79 -1.56 10.92
CA ASP A 235 -20.34 -1.70 11.17
C ASP A 235 -19.77 -2.86 10.34
N LEU A 236 -20.46 -4.00 10.30
CA LEU A 236 -20.09 -5.14 9.46
C LEU A 236 -20.09 -4.77 7.97
N PHE A 237 -21.04 -3.94 7.54
CA PHE A 237 -21.10 -3.46 6.16
C PHE A 237 -20.00 -2.44 5.83
N ARG A 238 -19.67 -1.53 6.76
CA ARG A 238 -18.51 -0.66 6.64
C ARG A 238 -17.23 -1.48 6.49
N ASP A 239 -17.03 -2.48 7.34
CA ASP A 239 -15.85 -3.36 7.28
C ASP A 239 -15.77 -4.14 5.97
N LEU A 240 -16.91 -4.59 5.43
CA LEU A 240 -17.01 -5.20 4.11
C LEU A 240 -16.54 -4.24 3.01
N ILE A 241 -17.02 -2.99 3.03
CA ILE A 241 -16.63 -1.95 2.06
C ILE A 241 -15.14 -1.62 2.21
N SER A 242 -14.63 -1.48 3.43
CA SER A 242 -13.20 -1.26 3.69
C SER A 242 -12.35 -2.41 3.16
N GLN A 243 -12.77 -3.67 3.33
CA GLN A 243 -12.05 -4.83 2.78
C GLN A 243 -12.04 -4.85 1.25
N ILE A 244 -13.16 -4.48 0.61
CA ILE A 244 -13.23 -4.31 -0.84
C ILE A 244 -12.24 -3.23 -1.28
N GLY A 245 -12.23 -2.07 -0.63
CA GLY A 245 -11.31 -0.99 -0.98
C GLY A 245 -9.85 -1.27 -0.63
N ASN A 246 -9.55 -2.03 0.42
CA ASN A 246 -8.21 -2.54 0.72
C ASN A 246 -7.72 -3.47 -0.39
N ALA A 247 -8.59 -4.33 -0.95
CA ALA A 247 -8.24 -5.15 -2.11
C ALA A 247 -7.93 -4.28 -3.34
N MET A 248 -8.68 -3.20 -3.58
CA MET A 248 -8.38 -2.24 -4.65
C MET A 248 -7.09 -1.46 -4.39
N GLY A 249 -6.82 -1.08 -3.14
CA GLY A 249 -5.56 -0.48 -2.70
C GLY A 249 -4.37 -1.42 -2.93
N TYR A 250 -4.56 -2.72 -2.75
CA TYR A 250 -3.55 -3.73 -3.04
C TYR A 250 -3.27 -3.83 -4.54
N VAL A 251 -4.30 -3.90 -5.39
CA VAL A 251 -4.14 -3.84 -6.86
C VAL A 251 -3.41 -2.55 -7.28
N ARG A 252 -3.73 -1.42 -6.66
CA ARG A 252 -3.02 -0.15 -6.87
C ARG A 252 -1.54 -0.29 -6.56
N MET A 253 -1.22 -0.93 -5.44
CA MET A 253 0.16 -1.12 -4.98
C MET A 253 0.92 -2.10 -5.88
N ILE A 254 0.30 -3.19 -6.34
CA ILE A 254 0.85 -4.10 -7.36
C ILE A 254 1.20 -3.34 -8.64
N ARG A 255 0.29 -2.47 -9.11
CA ARG A 255 0.56 -1.61 -10.26
C ARG A 255 1.75 -0.68 -10.02
N SER A 256 1.78 0.01 -8.89
CA SER A 256 2.86 0.93 -8.54
C SER A 256 4.20 0.20 -8.40
N GLY A 257 4.21 -0.99 -7.77
CA GLY A 257 5.39 -1.84 -7.62
C GLY A 257 5.90 -2.38 -8.96
N GLY A 258 5.00 -2.77 -9.86
CA GLY A 258 5.33 -3.16 -11.24
C GLY A 258 6.01 -2.03 -12.00
N ARG A 259 5.41 -0.82 -11.98
CA ARG A 259 6.04 0.36 -12.58
C ARG A 259 7.39 0.68 -11.96
N HIS A 260 7.52 0.60 -10.64
CA HIS A 260 8.78 0.85 -9.96
C HIS A 260 9.86 -0.17 -10.34
N SER A 261 9.51 -1.45 -10.46
CA SER A 261 10.44 -2.49 -10.90
C SER A 261 10.92 -2.29 -12.35
N CYS A 262 10.04 -1.80 -13.23
CA CYS A 262 10.39 -1.52 -14.62
C CYS A 262 11.14 -0.18 -14.78
N ALA A 263 10.88 0.79 -13.91
CA ALA A 263 11.47 2.13 -13.98
C ALA A 263 13.01 2.06 -13.98
N ASP A 264 13.59 1.26 -13.10
CA ASP A 264 15.05 1.07 -13.01
C ASP A 264 15.67 0.58 -14.33
N ALA A 265 14.97 -0.30 -15.05
CA ALA A 265 15.43 -0.82 -16.34
C ALA A 265 15.25 0.20 -17.48
N THR A 266 14.20 1.04 -17.40
CA THR A 266 13.90 2.05 -18.43
C THR A 266 14.79 3.29 -18.37
N VAL A 267 15.54 3.53 -17.28
CA VAL A 267 16.46 4.69 -17.17
C VAL A 267 17.50 4.71 -18.30
N PHE A 268 17.85 3.54 -18.84
CA PHE A 268 18.82 3.39 -19.92
C PHE A 268 18.21 3.56 -21.32
N LEU A 269 16.89 3.70 -21.42
CA LEU A 269 16.20 3.92 -22.69
C LEU A 269 16.06 5.43 -22.95
N PRO A 270 16.55 5.94 -24.10
CA PRO A 270 16.50 7.36 -24.41
C PRO A 270 15.07 7.87 -24.63
N ASN A 271 14.17 7.02 -25.13
CA ASN A 271 12.74 7.32 -25.17
C ASN A 271 11.92 6.02 -25.20
N LEU A 272 10.74 6.03 -24.58
CA LEU A 272 9.82 4.88 -24.53
C LEU A 272 9.00 4.72 -25.83
N ASP A 273 8.99 5.75 -26.68
CA ASP A 273 8.22 5.81 -27.93
C ASP A 273 9.10 5.60 -29.19
N GLN A 274 10.32 5.06 -29.06
CA GLN A 274 11.25 5.00 -30.20
C GLN A 274 10.90 3.89 -31.20
N ASN A 275 10.39 4.34 -32.35
CA ASN A 275 9.95 3.57 -33.53
C ASN A 275 11.08 2.95 -34.39
N LYS A 276 12.33 2.88 -33.93
CA LYS A 276 13.43 2.29 -34.72
C LYS A 276 14.00 1.07 -34.00
N SER A 277 13.91 -0.08 -34.65
CA SER A 277 14.45 -1.34 -34.15
C SER A 277 15.98 -1.30 -34.16
N PHE A 278 16.61 -1.79 -33.08
CA PHE A 278 18.08 -1.93 -33.05
C PHE A 278 18.56 -2.89 -34.14
N LYS A 279 17.77 -3.91 -34.48
CA LYS A 279 18.05 -4.82 -35.60
C LYS A 279 18.20 -4.07 -36.91
N GLU A 280 17.25 -3.20 -37.26
CA GLU A 280 17.29 -2.41 -38.50
C GLU A 280 18.54 -1.51 -38.55
N LEU A 281 18.90 -0.88 -37.42
CA LEU A 281 20.12 -0.06 -37.32
C LEU A 281 21.40 -0.88 -37.50
N CYS A 282 21.42 -2.12 -37.00
CA CYS A 282 22.56 -3.02 -37.17
C CYS A 282 22.69 -3.55 -38.61
N GLU A 283 21.56 -3.80 -39.27
CA GLU A 283 21.48 -4.17 -40.69
C GLU A 283 21.96 -3.02 -41.59
N ASP A 284 21.47 -1.79 -41.36
CA ASP A 284 21.89 -0.57 -42.09
C ASP A 284 23.37 -0.26 -41.92
N SER A 285 23.95 -0.63 -40.77
CA SER A 285 25.37 -0.42 -40.46
C SER A 285 26.29 -1.53 -40.99
N GLY A 286 25.73 -2.58 -41.59
CA GLY A 286 26.49 -3.72 -42.11
C GLY A 286 27.23 -4.53 -41.03
N LEU A 287 26.67 -4.63 -39.82
CA LEU A 287 27.27 -5.37 -38.72
C LEU A 287 27.17 -6.90 -38.93
N ASN A 288 27.99 -7.64 -38.19
CA ASN A 288 28.01 -9.10 -38.26
C ASN A 288 26.65 -9.71 -37.84
N ILE A 289 26.34 -10.89 -38.36
CA ILE A 289 25.09 -11.63 -38.11
C ILE A 289 24.84 -11.85 -36.61
N THR A 290 25.90 -12.09 -35.83
CA THR A 290 25.82 -12.25 -34.38
C THR A 290 25.40 -10.97 -33.66
N ALA A 291 25.78 -9.81 -34.18
CA ALA A 291 25.34 -8.52 -33.65
C ALA A 291 23.87 -8.24 -34.00
N ILE A 292 23.43 -8.65 -35.19
CA ILE A 292 22.03 -8.56 -35.62
C ILE A 292 21.13 -9.45 -34.75
N GLU A 293 21.55 -10.70 -34.48
CA GLU A 293 20.84 -11.61 -33.56
C GLU A 293 20.79 -11.07 -32.12
N ALA A 294 21.89 -10.49 -31.63
CA ALA A 294 21.91 -9.85 -30.32
C ALA A 294 20.99 -8.61 -30.25
N ALA A 295 20.94 -7.82 -31.32
CA ALA A 295 20.05 -6.67 -31.45
C ALA A 295 18.58 -7.08 -31.47
N GLU A 296 18.23 -8.16 -32.17
CA GLU A 296 16.87 -8.72 -32.17
C GLU A 296 16.44 -9.19 -30.77
N ASN A 297 17.34 -9.85 -30.03
CA ASN A 297 17.08 -10.21 -28.63
C ASN A 297 16.89 -8.98 -27.75
N LEU A 298 17.68 -7.92 -27.96
CA LEU A 298 17.53 -6.66 -27.24
C LEU A 298 16.17 -6.01 -27.52
N ASP A 299 15.78 -5.91 -28.79
CA ASP A 299 14.48 -5.38 -29.21
C ASP A 299 13.33 -6.15 -28.56
N ASN A 300 13.39 -7.48 -28.56
CA ASN A 300 12.39 -8.32 -27.89
C ASN A 300 12.29 -8.04 -26.38
N ASN A 301 13.43 -7.87 -25.70
CA ASN A 301 13.45 -7.54 -24.28
C ASN A 301 12.91 -6.13 -23.99
N ILE A 302 13.26 -5.15 -24.81
CA ILE A 302 12.75 -3.78 -24.70
C ILE A 302 11.23 -3.75 -24.92
N ASN A 303 10.75 -4.43 -25.97
CA ASN A 303 9.33 -4.55 -26.26
C ASN A 303 8.56 -5.22 -25.11
N ASN A 304 9.14 -6.27 -24.51
CA ASN A 304 8.57 -6.92 -23.33
C ASN A 304 8.54 -6.01 -22.10
N LEU A 305 9.59 -5.21 -21.86
CA LEU A 305 9.62 -4.21 -20.79
C LEU A 305 8.54 -3.14 -21.01
N MET A 306 8.43 -2.65 -22.23
CA MET A 306 7.44 -1.65 -22.65
C MET A 306 6.01 -2.16 -22.52
N SER A 307 5.74 -3.38 -22.98
CA SER A 307 4.43 -4.01 -22.85
C SER A 307 4.07 -4.21 -21.38
N ASN A 308 5.00 -4.65 -20.54
CA ASN A 308 4.77 -4.85 -19.11
C ASN A 308 4.54 -3.52 -18.36
N PHE A 309 5.28 -2.47 -18.73
CA PHE A 309 5.09 -1.12 -18.20
C PHE A 309 3.69 -0.57 -18.52
N THR A 310 3.20 -0.85 -19.74
CA THR A 310 1.93 -0.35 -20.25
C THR A 310 0.73 -1.19 -19.77
N GLN A 311 0.84 -2.52 -19.77
CA GLN A 311 -0.24 -3.43 -19.34
C GLN A 311 -0.63 -3.25 -17.88
N GLY A 312 0.30 -2.87 -17.01
CA GLY A 312 0.00 -2.59 -15.60
C GLY A 312 -0.94 -1.39 -15.40
N THR A 313 -1.18 -0.56 -16.42
CA THR A 313 -1.91 0.71 -16.26
C THR A 313 -3.43 0.57 -16.13
N GLU A 314 -4.03 -0.49 -16.68
CA GLU A 314 -5.50 -0.62 -16.84
C GLU A 314 -6.19 -1.59 -15.85
N TYR A 315 -5.51 -2.12 -14.83
CA TYR A 315 -6.14 -3.11 -13.93
C TYR A 315 -7.45 -2.65 -13.26
N PHE A 316 -7.56 -1.36 -12.93
CA PHE A 316 -8.80 -0.81 -12.38
C PHE A 316 -9.95 -0.86 -13.38
N LYS A 317 -9.68 -0.45 -14.62
CA LYS A 317 -10.66 -0.47 -15.71
C LYS A 317 -11.10 -1.91 -15.99
N LEU A 318 -10.17 -2.85 -16.07
CA LEU A 318 -10.47 -4.27 -16.23
C LEU A 318 -11.40 -4.79 -15.13
N LEU A 319 -11.11 -4.50 -13.85
CA LEU A 319 -11.95 -4.96 -12.75
C LEU A 319 -13.35 -4.32 -12.78
N VAL A 320 -13.46 -3.04 -13.14
CA VAL A 320 -14.77 -2.37 -13.32
C VAL A 320 -15.53 -3.02 -14.48
N ASP A 321 -14.91 -3.20 -15.63
CA ASP A 321 -15.54 -3.70 -16.86
C ASP A 321 -16.03 -5.14 -16.72
N VAL A 322 -15.30 -5.99 -15.98
CA VAL A 322 -15.69 -7.38 -15.73
C VAL A 322 -16.91 -7.47 -14.80
N PHE A 323 -16.98 -6.66 -13.76
CA PHE A 323 -18.09 -6.71 -12.80
C PHE A 323 -19.32 -5.89 -13.23
N ALA A 324 -19.14 -4.78 -13.96
CA ALA A 324 -20.23 -3.85 -14.27
C ALA A 324 -21.45 -4.51 -14.95
N PRO A 325 -21.31 -5.39 -15.97
CA PRO A 325 -22.46 -6.03 -16.60
C PRO A 325 -23.30 -6.89 -15.65
N VAL A 326 -22.64 -7.56 -14.70
CA VAL A 326 -23.31 -8.41 -13.70
C VAL A 326 -24.09 -7.55 -12.71
N PHE A 327 -23.49 -6.45 -12.27
CA PHE A 327 -24.04 -5.56 -11.26
C PHE A 327 -25.16 -4.66 -11.79
N ARG A 328 -25.03 -4.19 -13.03
CA ARG A 328 -26.01 -3.33 -13.71
C ARG A 328 -27.15 -4.10 -14.36
N ASN A 329 -27.22 -5.42 -14.13
CA ASN A 329 -28.31 -6.25 -14.61
C ASN A 329 -29.66 -5.74 -14.07
N PRO A 330 -30.70 -5.58 -14.91
CA PRO A 330 -32.03 -5.14 -14.48
C PRO A 330 -32.65 -5.94 -13.33
N LYS A 331 -32.25 -7.21 -13.16
CA LYS A 331 -32.70 -8.07 -12.04
C LYS A 331 -32.19 -7.57 -10.67
N ASN A 332 -31.08 -6.85 -10.64
CA ASN A 332 -30.45 -6.36 -9.40
C ASN A 332 -30.96 -4.97 -9.00
N VAL A 333 -32.29 -4.84 -8.88
CA VAL A 333 -32.95 -3.55 -8.56
C VAL A 333 -32.52 -3.02 -7.19
N HIS A 334 -32.27 -3.90 -6.22
CA HIS A 334 -31.85 -3.55 -4.86
C HIS A 334 -30.53 -2.76 -4.83
N LEU A 335 -29.65 -2.97 -5.81
CA LEU A 335 -28.36 -2.28 -5.89
C LEU A 335 -28.47 -0.84 -6.36
N LYS A 336 -29.58 -0.45 -7.01
CA LYS A 336 -29.79 0.92 -7.52
C LYS A 336 -29.83 1.99 -6.42
N ASN A 337 -30.08 1.60 -5.18
CA ASN A 337 -30.22 2.50 -4.04
C ASN A 337 -28.95 2.60 -3.18
N PHE A 338 -27.81 2.06 -3.63
CA PHE A 338 -26.58 2.09 -2.85
C PHE A 338 -26.11 3.53 -2.52
N PHE A 339 -26.21 4.48 -3.44
CA PHE A 339 -25.82 5.87 -3.16
C PHE A 339 -26.53 6.51 -1.94
N ILE A 340 -27.73 6.04 -1.58
CA ILE A 340 -28.49 6.52 -0.40
C ILE A 340 -27.93 5.98 0.91
N ILE A 341 -27.26 4.82 0.92
CA ILE A 341 -26.65 4.28 2.14
C ILE A 341 -25.29 4.92 2.45
N VAL A 342 -24.68 5.61 1.47
CA VAL A 342 -23.36 6.25 1.63
C VAL A 342 -23.37 7.31 2.74
N PRO A 343 -24.32 8.25 2.84
CA PRO A 343 -24.36 9.22 3.94
C PRO A 343 -24.37 8.59 5.35
N PRO A 344 -25.30 7.67 5.70
CA PRO A 344 -25.23 6.96 6.98
C PRO A 344 -23.91 6.21 7.23
N LEU A 345 -23.36 5.57 6.18
CA LEU A 345 -22.08 4.87 6.27
C LEU A 345 -20.91 5.80 6.58
N THR A 346 -20.87 6.99 5.98
CA THR A 346 -19.82 7.97 6.29
C THR A 346 -19.88 8.42 7.75
N LEU A 347 -21.08 8.62 8.32
CA LEU A 347 -21.21 8.90 9.76
C LEU A 347 -20.69 7.74 10.61
N ASN A 348 -21.06 6.51 10.26
CA ASN A 348 -20.60 5.32 10.97
C ASN A 348 -19.06 5.18 10.91
N PHE A 349 -18.47 5.44 9.74
CA PHE A 349 -17.02 5.45 9.57
C PHE A 349 -16.33 6.51 10.41
N ILE A 350 -16.86 7.74 10.43
CA ILE A 350 -16.28 8.85 11.20
C ILE A 350 -16.33 8.56 12.70
N GLU A 351 -17.44 8.03 13.21
CA GLU A 351 -17.51 7.57 14.61
C GLU A 351 -16.45 6.49 14.90
N HIS A 352 -16.29 5.52 14.01
CA HIS A 352 -15.32 4.45 14.16
C HIS A 352 -13.86 4.97 14.15
N ILE A 353 -13.48 5.82 13.20
CA ILE A 353 -12.10 6.29 13.09
C ILE A 353 -11.70 7.21 14.25
N ILE A 354 -12.64 8.03 14.76
CA ILE A 354 -12.41 8.84 15.97
C ILE A 354 -12.14 7.92 17.16
N LEU A 355 -12.97 6.89 17.36
CA LEU A 355 -12.77 5.91 18.44
C LEU A 355 -11.46 5.13 18.28
N ALA A 356 -11.08 4.79 17.05
CA ALA A 356 -9.82 4.11 16.77
C ALA A 356 -8.60 5.01 17.03
N LYS A 357 -8.69 6.30 16.69
CA LYS A 357 -7.64 7.29 16.97
C LYS A 357 -7.50 7.55 18.47
N ASP A 358 -8.61 7.65 19.20
CA ASP A 358 -8.60 7.80 20.66
C ASP A 358 -7.90 6.61 21.36
N LYS A 359 -8.08 5.38 20.85
CA LYS A 359 -7.42 4.18 21.38
C LYS A 359 -5.89 4.21 21.25
N MET A 360 -5.31 4.99 20.32
CA MET A 360 -3.85 5.08 20.19
C MET A 360 -3.17 5.65 21.44
N THR A 361 -3.88 6.50 22.18
CA THR A 361 -3.39 7.10 23.43
C THR A 361 -3.54 6.19 24.65
N LYS A 362 -4.31 5.10 24.53
CA LYS A 362 -4.62 4.19 25.63
C LYS A 362 -3.59 3.05 25.74
N LYS A 363 -3.47 2.46 26.93
CA LYS A 363 -2.59 1.30 27.18
C LYS A 363 -2.98 0.08 26.34
N ASN A 364 -4.28 -0.16 26.17
CA ASN A 364 -4.77 -1.18 25.25
C ASN A 364 -4.91 -0.57 23.84
N LYS A 365 -4.02 -0.98 22.94
CA LYS A 365 -3.97 -0.51 21.54
C LYS A 365 -4.73 -1.43 20.57
N VAL A 366 -5.48 -2.43 21.07
CA VAL A 366 -6.28 -3.31 20.21
C VAL A 366 -7.39 -2.50 19.53
N GLY A 367 -7.38 -2.50 18.19
CA GLY A 367 -8.28 -1.68 17.37
C GLY A 367 -7.92 -0.20 17.33
N ALA A 368 -6.67 0.16 17.64
CA ALA A 368 -6.15 1.49 17.41
C ALA A 368 -5.72 1.63 15.95
N ALA A 369 -6.13 2.71 15.30
CA ALA A 369 -5.81 2.98 13.90
C ALA A 369 -5.72 4.48 13.67
N PHE A 370 -4.76 4.91 12.86
CA PHE A 370 -4.60 6.32 12.48
C PHE A 370 -5.15 6.63 11.08
N SER A 371 -5.33 5.62 10.22
CA SER A 371 -5.77 5.76 8.84
C SER A 371 -6.51 4.50 8.40
N ASP A 372 -7.63 4.66 7.69
CA ASP A 372 -8.37 3.57 7.04
C ASP A 372 -9.00 4.09 5.74
N ASP A 373 -8.15 4.37 4.74
CA ASP A 373 -8.62 4.87 3.43
C ASP A 373 -9.20 3.75 2.55
N GLY A 374 -9.12 2.49 3.02
CA GLY A 374 -9.80 1.37 2.39
C GLY A 374 -11.31 1.62 2.27
N PHE A 375 -11.92 2.24 3.28
CA PHE A 375 -13.33 2.62 3.22
C PHE A 375 -13.63 3.56 2.05
N ALA A 376 -12.87 4.66 1.92
CA ALA A 376 -13.06 5.66 0.87
C ALA A 376 -12.82 5.06 -0.53
N MET A 377 -11.79 4.23 -0.68
CA MET A 377 -11.52 3.51 -1.93
C MET A 377 -12.65 2.54 -2.29
N GLY A 378 -13.22 1.85 -1.30
CA GLY A 378 -14.34 0.92 -1.48
C GLY A 378 -15.61 1.63 -1.95
N ILE A 379 -15.98 2.74 -1.32
CA ILE A 379 -17.14 3.56 -1.74
C ILE A 379 -16.95 4.05 -3.18
N ALA A 380 -15.78 4.61 -3.51
CA ALA A 380 -15.50 5.11 -4.85
C ALA A 380 -15.61 4.00 -5.91
N TYR A 381 -15.06 2.81 -5.63
CA TYR A 381 -15.13 1.68 -6.55
C TYR A 381 -16.56 1.20 -6.77
N ILE A 382 -17.35 1.05 -5.71
CA ILE A 382 -18.73 0.55 -5.80
C ILE A 382 -19.64 1.58 -6.50
N LEU A 383 -19.48 2.87 -6.24
CA LEU A 383 -20.22 3.94 -6.94
C LEU A 383 -19.96 3.89 -8.44
N ARG A 384 -18.69 3.75 -8.85
CA ARG A 384 -18.35 3.60 -10.28
C ARG A 384 -18.92 2.31 -10.87
N LEU A 385 -18.79 1.20 -10.15
CA LEU A 385 -19.30 -0.10 -10.58
C LEU A 385 -20.79 -0.06 -10.88
N LEU A 386 -21.56 0.60 -10.02
CA LEU A 386 -23.02 0.73 -10.13
C LEU A 386 -23.50 1.90 -10.99
N ASP A 387 -22.59 2.74 -11.49
CA ASP A 387 -22.89 3.96 -12.25
C ASP A 387 -23.76 4.96 -11.47
N GLN A 388 -23.41 5.18 -10.19
CA GLN A 388 -24.18 5.99 -9.25
C GLN A 388 -23.50 7.29 -8.83
N ASP A 389 -22.39 7.66 -9.46
CA ASP A 389 -21.65 8.89 -9.16
C ASP A 389 -22.54 10.14 -9.24
N SER A 390 -23.31 10.29 -10.33
CA SER A 390 -24.20 11.45 -10.52
C SER A 390 -25.33 11.50 -9.47
N HIS A 391 -25.87 10.34 -9.12
CA HIS A 391 -26.90 10.20 -8.09
C HIS A 391 -26.35 10.57 -6.71
N PHE A 392 -25.12 10.17 -6.39
CA PHE A 392 -24.46 10.56 -5.14
C PHE A 392 -24.19 12.07 -5.09
N GLU A 393 -23.69 12.68 -6.16
CA GLU A 393 -23.48 14.15 -6.21
C GLU A 393 -24.77 14.93 -5.98
N SER A 394 -25.89 14.42 -6.50
CA SER A 394 -27.20 15.07 -6.33
C SER A 394 -27.68 15.16 -4.88
N LEU A 395 -27.09 14.37 -3.96
CA LEU A 395 -27.41 14.42 -2.54
C LEU A 395 -26.79 15.63 -1.83
N HIS A 396 -25.77 16.25 -2.43
CA HIS A 396 -24.99 17.33 -1.82
C HIS A 396 -24.58 17.03 -0.36
N TRP A 397 -24.22 15.76 -0.09
CA TRP A 397 -24.07 15.24 1.27
C TRP A 397 -23.05 16.02 2.10
N PHE A 398 -21.84 16.21 1.58
CA PHE A 398 -20.78 16.92 2.30
C PHE A 398 -21.17 18.38 2.59
N GLN A 399 -21.91 19.04 1.70
CA GLN A 399 -22.44 20.38 1.95
C GLN A 399 -23.43 20.37 3.13
N SER A 400 -24.30 19.34 3.21
CA SER A 400 -25.18 19.18 4.37
C SER A 400 -24.40 18.94 5.67
N VAL A 401 -23.30 18.20 5.63
CA VAL A 401 -22.44 17.95 6.80
C VAL A 401 -21.81 19.26 7.27
N TRP A 402 -21.21 20.05 6.36
CA TRP A 402 -20.62 21.35 6.70
C TRP A 402 -21.64 22.33 7.26
N LYS A 403 -22.83 22.40 6.66
CA LYS A 403 -23.93 23.22 7.17
C LYS A 403 -24.35 22.79 8.58
N HIS A 404 -24.43 21.49 8.85
CA HIS A 404 -24.75 20.98 10.19
C HIS A 404 -23.68 21.34 11.21
N ILE A 405 -22.41 21.10 10.90
CA ILE A 405 -21.28 21.40 11.79
C ILE A 405 -21.21 22.91 12.09
N ASN A 406 -21.39 23.76 11.08
CA ASN A 406 -21.38 25.22 11.27
C ASN A 406 -22.55 25.69 12.15
N ASN A 407 -23.76 25.15 11.94
CA ASN A 407 -24.90 25.47 12.79
C ASN A 407 -24.66 25.06 14.26
N GLU A 408 -24.11 23.86 14.50
CA GLU A 408 -23.77 23.40 15.85
C GLU A 408 -22.68 24.28 16.50
N LYS A 409 -21.68 24.72 15.72
CA LYS A 409 -20.66 25.68 16.20
C LYS A 409 -21.29 27.01 16.62
N SER A 410 -22.17 27.59 15.81
CA SER A 410 -22.86 28.84 16.16
C SER A 410 -23.71 28.70 17.42
N ILE A 411 -24.40 27.58 17.61
CA ILE A 411 -25.17 27.30 18.84
C ILE A 411 -24.23 27.25 20.06
N VAL A 412 -23.07 26.59 19.93
CA VAL A 412 -22.07 26.52 21.01
C VAL A 412 -21.48 27.90 21.33
N GLU A 413 -21.23 28.74 20.34
CA GLU A 413 -20.77 30.12 20.51
C GLU A 413 -21.80 31.00 21.24
N GLU A 414 -23.07 30.91 20.85
CA GLU A 414 -24.16 31.62 21.53
C GLU A 414 -24.33 31.18 22.99
N GLN A 415 -24.16 29.89 23.27
CA GLN A 415 -24.25 29.33 24.62
C GLN A 415 -23.04 29.72 25.50
N LYS A 416 -21.85 29.88 24.91
CA LYS A 416 -20.66 30.38 25.64
C LYS A 416 -20.88 31.78 26.19
N LEU A 417 -21.57 32.64 25.44
CA LEU A 417 -21.86 34.04 25.84
C LEU A 417 -22.86 34.13 27.01
N LYS A 418 -23.68 33.10 27.23
CA LYS A 418 -24.76 33.10 28.23
C LYS A 418 -24.49 32.18 29.44
N GLY A 419 -23.34 31.51 29.48
CA GLY A 419 -23.11 30.34 30.33
C GLY A 419 -22.37 30.57 31.66
N SER A 420 -22.70 29.76 32.67
CA SER A 420 -21.95 29.63 33.93
C SER A 420 -20.59 28.93 33.72
N MET A 421 -19.69 29.01 34.70
CA MET A 421 -18.32 28.47 34.60
C MET A 421 -18.25 26.95 34.36
N GLN A 422 -19.22 26.17 34.89
CA GLN A 422 -19.36 24.73 34.61
C GLN A 422 -19.88 24.46 33.18
N LEU A 423 -20.78 25.32 32.68
CA LEU A 423 -21.26 25.25 31.29
C LEU A 423 -20.12 25.50 30.31
N GLN A 424 -19.20 26.42 30.63
CA GLN A 424 -18.04 26.72 29.79
C GLN A 424 -17.09 25.53 29.62
N GLN A 425 -16.86 24.74 30.68
CA GLN A 425 -16.05 23.51 30.57
C GLN A 425 -16.70 22.45 29.68
N ALA A 426 -18.02 22.25 29.82
CA ALA A 426 -18.78 21.33 28.96
C ALA A 426 -18.78 21.81 27.48
N LEU A 427 -18.94 23.11 27.26
CA LEU A 427 -18.94 23.70 25.92
C LEU A 427 -17.56 23.59 25.24
N ALA A 428 -16.46 23.75 25.98
CA ALA A 428 -15.11 23.57 25.47
C ALA A 428 -14.86 22.12 24.99
N LEU A 429 -15.39 21.12 25.71
CA LEU A 429 -15.33 19.72 25.28
C LEU A 429 -16.15 19.47 24.01
N THR A 430 -17.34 20.08 23.91
CA THR A 430 -18.20 19.97 22.72
C THR A 430 -17.55 20.62 21.50
N GLU A 431 -16.96 21.80 21.65
CA GLU A 431 -16.22 22.49 20.60
C GLU A 431 -15.03 21.65 20.10
N LYS A 432 -14.25 21.06 21.03
CA LYS A 432 -13.16 20.16 20.66
C LYS A 432 -13.68 18.94 19.86
N LYS A 433 -14.81 18.35 20.26
CA LYS A 433 -15.43 17.24 19.52
C LYS A 433 -15.89 17.66 18.12
N LEU A 434 -16.51 18.83 17.98
CA LEU A 434 -16.94 19.36 16.69
C LEU A 434 -15.75 19.62 15.76
N LYS A 435 -14.64 20.13 16.30
CA LYS A 435 -13.40 20.33 15.53
C LYS A 435 -12.82 19.01 15.02
N ILE A 436 -12.72 17.99 15.89
CA ILE A 436 -12.26 16.65 15.48
C ILE A 436 -13.21 16.07 14.41
N LEU A 437 -14.52 16.19 14.61
CA LEU A 437 -15.51 15.73 13.64
C LEU A 437 -15.33 16.38 12.27
N GLU A 438 -15.13 17.69 12.24
CA GLU A 438 -14.87 18.46 11.02
C GLU A 438 -13.59 18.00 10.31
N GLU A 439 -12.48 17.87 11.04
CA GLU A 439 -11.19 17.41 10.51
C GLU A 439 -11.31 16.01 9.89
N GLU A 440 -11.97 15.06 10.56
CA GLU A 440 -12.16 13.71 10.04
C GLU A 440 -13.04 13.68 8.79
N PHE A 441 -14.11 14.50 8.74
CA PHE A 441 -14.92 14.61 7.53
C PHE A 441 -14.14 15.24 6.36
N GLN A 442 -13.21 16.16 6.63
CA GLN A 442 -12.39 16.78 5.59
C GLN A 442 -11.43 15.75 5.02
N LEU A 443 -10.77 14.96 5.88
CA LEU A 443 -9.92 13.86 5.46
C LEU A 443 -10.69 12.85 4.61
N LEU A 444 -11.88 12.44 5.05
CA LEU A 444 -12.73 11.52 4.28
C LEU A 444 -13.14 12.11 2.91
N TYR A 445 -13.50 13.40 2.87
CA TYR A 445 -13.85 14.09 1.62
C TYR A 445 -12.69 14.09 0.63
N TYR A 446 -11.47 14.39 1.08
CA TYR A 446 -10.27 14.37 0.24
C TYR A 446 -9.92 12.95 -0.21
N SER A 447 -9.95 11.96 0.69
CA SER A 447 -9.70 10.56 0.36
C SER A 447 -10.73 10.01 -0.63
N LEU A 448 -12.01 10.34 -0.47
CA LEU A 448 -13.06 9.87 -1.39
C LEU A 448 -12.95 10.55 -2.77
N THR A 449 -12.72 11.87 -2.80
CA THR A 449 -12.59 12.62 -4.06
C THR A 449 -11.39 12.14 -4.86
N SER A 450 -10.24 11.94 -4.19
CA SER A 450 -9.04 11.38 -4.83
C SER A 450 -9.23 9.93 -5.24
N ALA A 451 -9.91 9.09 -4.44
CA ALA A 451 -10.21 7.71 -4.81
C ALA A 451 -11.05 7.61 -6.09
N ARG A 452 -12.03 8.50 -6.28
CA ARG A 452 -12.89 8.51 -7.48
C ARG A 452 -12.14 8.82 -8.77
N ILE A 453 -11.03 9.55 -8.70
CA ILE A 453 -10.19 9.85 -9.88
C ILE A 453 -9.59 8.57 -10.45
N PHE A 454 -9.27 7.55 -9.64
CA PHE A 454 -8.71 6.28 -10.13
C PHE A 454 -9.67 5.45 -10.98
N PHE A 455 -10.96 5.75 -10.91
CA PHE A 455 -12.02 4.99 -11.56
C PHE A 455 -12.73 5.78 -12.67
N ARG A 456 -12.34 7.04 -12.90
CA ARG A 456 -12.75 7.80 -14.10
C ARG A 456 -12.00 7.28 -15.30
#